data_AF-A0A368TJA0-F1
#
_entry.id   AF-A0A368TJA0-F1
#
_cell.length_a   1.000
_cell.length_b   1.000
_cell.length_c   1.000
_cell.angle_alpha   90.00
_cell.angle_beta   90.00
_cell.angle_gamma   90.00
#
_symmetry.space_group_name_H-M   'P 1'
#
loop_
_entity.id
_entity.type
_entity.pdbx_description
1 polymer ?
#
loop_
_entity_poly.entity_id
_entity_poly.type
_entity_poly.pdbx_seq_one_letter_code
_entity_poly.pdbx_strand_id
1 'polypeptide(L)'
;MTKSEIINYQFAERIKSALIIGSKMLTVLETLDGHELEGAKKAIFAFFDGLSAETGIALNATRMQEFALVDEKLKQVKIKIEADDYTEAHATLGRAVSHATTACAGAMSALMDDGLM
;
A
#
# COMPACT_ATOMS: atom_id res chain seq x y z
N MET A 1 -10.97 -1.53 -24.18
CA MET A 1 -10.32 -0.66 -23.18
C MET A 1 -10.89 -0.95 -21.81
N THR A 2 -12.20 -0.84 -21.66
CA THR A 2 -12.97 -0.99 -20.41
C THR A 2 -12.52 -2.06 -19.40
N LYS A 3 -12.28 -3.30 -19.83
CA LYS A 3 -11.95 -4.39 -18.89
C LYS A 3 -10.61 -4.17 -18.19
N SER A 4 -9.59 -3.65 -18.89
CA SER A 4 -8.29 -3.37 -18.26
C SER A 4 -8.38 -2.20 -17.29
N GLU A 5 -9.18 -1.18 -17.59
CA GLU A 5 -9.32 -0.02 -16.69
C GLU A 5 -10.10 -0.39 -15.43
N ILE A 6 -11.16 -1.21 -15.54
CA ILE A 6 -11.86 -1.76 -14.38
C ILE A 6 -10.90 -2.57 -13.49
N ILE A 7 -10.09 -3.44 -14.09
CA ILE A 7 -9.12 -4.25 -13.35
C ILE A 7 -8.10 -3.35 -12.65
N ASN A 8 -7.55 -2.35 -13.35
CA ASN A 8 -6.59 -1.41 -12.79
C ASN A 8 -7.18 -0.65 -11.60
N TYR A 9 -8.40 -0.12 -11.76
CA TYR A 9 -9.11 0.59 -10.69
C TYR A 9 -9.33 -0.30 -9.46
N GLN A 10 -9.79 -1.54 -9.66
CA GLN A 10 -10.02 -2.48 -8.55
C GLN A 10 -8.74 -2.83 -7.79
N PHE A 11 -7.63 -3.05 -8.50
CA PHE A 11 -6.33 -3.28 -7.84
C PHE A 11 -5.86 -2.04 -7.08
N ALA A 12 -5.97 -0.86 -7.67
CA ALA A 12 -5.54 0.38 -7.06
C ALA A 12 -6.34 0.70 -5.78
N GLU A 13 -7.67 0.61 -5.83
CA GLU A 13 -8.53 0.84 -4.66
C GLU A 13 -8.26 -0.18 -3.54
N ARG A 14 -8.12 -1.47 -3.89
CA ARG A 14 -7.86 -2.52 -2.91
C ARG A 14 -6.52 -2.32 -2.19
N ILE A 15 -5.46 -2.01 -2.93
CA ILE A 15 -4.13 -1.75 -2.37
C ILE A 15 -4.15 -0.46 -1.52
N LYS A 16 -4.77 0.61 -2.03
CA LYS A 16 -4.92 1.87 -1.29
C LYS A 16 -5.66 1.66 0.04
N SER A 17 -6.77 0.92 0.03
CA SER A 17 -7.52 0.58 1.25
C SER A 17 -6.65 -0.19 2.26
N ALA A 18 -5.89 -1.19 1.79
CA ALA A 18 -4.98 -1.94 2.65
C ALA A 18 -3.87 -1.05 3.25
N LEU A 19 -3.30 -0.13 2.49
CA LEU A 19 -2.31 0.82 2.99
C LEU A 19 -2.86 1.74 4.09
N ILE A 20 -4.11 2.19 3.95
CA ILE A 20 -4.80 2.99 4.98
C ILE A 20 -5.02 2.18 6.26
N ILE A 21 -5.38 0.89 6.14
CA ILE A 21 -5.46 -0.02 7.29
C ILE A 21 -4.09 -0.16 7.94
N GLY A 22 -3.04 -0.36 7.14
CA GLY A 22 -1.65 -0.42 7.63
C GLY A 22 -1.22 0.85 8.36
N SER A 23 -1.67 2.03 7.94
CA SER A 23 -1.38 3.29 8.64
C SER A 23 -2.02 3.34 10.02
N LYS A 24 -3.26 2.86 10.16
CA LYS A 24 -3.91 2.75 11.48
C LYS A 24 -3.19 1.74 12.38
N MET A 25 -2.74 0.62 11.83
CA MET A 25 -1.96 -0.37 12.57
C MET A 25 -0.63 0.21 13.04
N LEU A 26 0.05 1.01 12.20
CA LEU A 26 1.30 1.67 12.54
C LEU A 26 1.13 2.68 13.69
N THR A 27 0.02 3.43 13.71
CA THR A 27 -0.30 4.33 14.84
C THR A 27 -0.49 3.56 16.14
N VAL A 28 -1.10 2.37 16.11
CA VAL A 28 -1.22 1.52 17.30
C VAL A 28 0.17 1.02 17.71
N LEU A 29 0.97 0.55 16.75
CA LEU A 29 2.31 0.00 16.99
C LEU A 29 3.22 0.98 17.76
N GLU A 30 3.20 2.26 17.40
CA GLU A 30 3.99 3.33 18.06
C GLU A 30 3.69 3.47 19.56
N THR A 31 2.51 3.03 20.01
CA THR A 31 2.09 3.15 21.42
C THR A 31 2.48 1.95 22.29
N LEU A 32 3.02 0.89 21.68
CA LEU A 32 3.32 -0.38 22.35
C LEU A 32 4.77 -0.42 22.81
N ASP A 33 5.05 -1.22 23.84
CA ASP A 33 6.39 -1.45 24.34
C ASP A 33 6.65 -2.94 24.66
N GLY A 34 7.91 -3.26 24.98
CA GLY A 34 8.34 -4.58 25.43
C GLY A 34 7.88 -5.74 24.52
N HIS A 35 7.34 -6.79 25.13
CA HIS A 35 6.91 -7.99 24.39
C HIS A 35 5.67 -7.76 23.51
N GLU A 36 4.83 -6.79 23.86
CA GLU A 36 3.65 -6.45 23.06
C GLU A 36 4.07 -5.82 21.74
N LEU A 37 5.03 -4.88 21.78
CA LEU A 37 5.62 -4.28 20.59
C LEU A 37 6.26 -5.34 19.67
N GLU A 38 7.05 -6.25 20.22
CA GLU A 38 7.71 -7.30 19.44
C GLU A 38 6.71 -8.23 18.73
N GLY A 39 5.60 -8.57 19.40
CA GLY A 39 4.50 -9.32 18.80
C GLY A 39 3.80 -8.54 17.69
N ALA A 40 3.51 -7.27 17.94
CA ALA A 40 2.84 -6.39 16.99
C ALA A 40 3.70 -6.09 15.74
N LYS A 41 5.03 -5.93 15.91
CA LYS A 41 6.00 -5.82 14.79
C LYS A 41 5.92 -7.03 13.86
N LYS A 42 5.87 -8.25 14.42
CA LYS A 42 5.70 -9.48 13.62
C LYS A 42 4.38 -9.48 12.84
N ALA A 43 3.28 -9.06 13.47
CA ALA A 43 1.97 -9.03 12.85
C ALA A 43 1.89 -7.99 11.71
N ILE A 44 2.37 -6.76 11.92
CA ILE A 44 2.35 -5.72 10.89
C ILE A 44 3.31 -6.05 9.74
N PHE A 45 4.44 -6.72 10.00
CA PHE A 45 5.34 -7.17 8.94
C PHE A 45 4.72 -8.27 8.08
N ALA A 46 4.04 -9.24 8.70
CA ALA A 46 3.29 -10.25 7.95
C ALA A 46 2.19 -9.60 7.08
N PHE A 47 1.51 -8.57 7.61
CA PHE A 47 0.56 -7.78 6.84
C PHE A 47 1.20 -7.09 5.64
N PHE A 48 2.33 -6.40 5.83
CA PHE A 48 3.05 -5.75 4.73
C PHE A 48 3.61 -6.74 3.70
N ASP A 49 4.09 -7.91 4.13
CA ASP A 49 4.56 -8.95 3.21
C ASP A 49 3.40 -9.50 2.36
N GLY A 50 2.22 -9.69 2.96
CA GLY A 50 0.99 -10.03 2.22
C GLY A 50 0.57 -8.94 1.24
N LEU A 51 0.65 -7.67 1.64
CA LEU A 51 0.34 -6.54 0.78
C LEU A 51 1.35 -6.39 -0.37
N SER A 52 2.64 -6.66 -0.12
CA SER A 52 3.67 -6.74 -1.15
C SER A 52 3.36 -7.82 -2.18
N ALA A 53 2.88 -8.99 -1.75
CA ALA A 53 2.45 -10.05 -2.67
C ALA A 53 1.26 -9.61 -3.55
N GLU A 54 0.24 -8.98 -2.95
CA GLU A 54 -0.91 -8.44 -3.69
C GLU A 54 -0.50 -7.34 -4.67
N THR A 55 0.46 -6.51 -4.28
CA THR A 55 1.03 -5.45 -5.12
C THR A 55 1.80 -6.05 -6.30
N GLY A 56 2.52 -7.16 -6.09
CA GLY A 56 3.18 -7.92 -7.17
C GLY A 56 2.17 -8.54 -8.15
N ILE A 57 1.03 -9.03 -7.67
CA ILE A 57 -0.07 -9.51 -8.53
C ILE A 57 -0.63 -8.34 -9.37
N ALA A 58 -0.88 -7.19 -8.74
CA ALA A 58 -1.35 -5.99 -9.43
C ALA A 58 -0.37 -5.52 -10.50
N LEU A 59 0.92 -5.45 -10.20
CA LEU A 59 1.96 -5.10 -11.17
C LEU A 59 1.95 -6.05 -12.39
N ASN A 60 1.83 -7.36 -12.15
CA ASN A 60 1.81 -8.33 -13.23
C ASN A 60 0.55 -8.25 -14.10
N ALA A 61 -0.61 -7.98 -13.48
CA ALA A 61 -1.90 -7.87 -14.16
C ALA A 61 -2.05 -6.57 -14.97
N THR A 62 -1.52 -5.45 -14.45
CA THR A 62 -1.77 -4.10 -14.95
C THR A 62 -0.57 -3.48 -15.66
N ARG A 63 0.65 -3.96 -15.37
CA ARG A 63 1.95 -3.39 -15.80
C ARG A 63 2.22 -1.95 -15.33
N MET A 64 1.46 -1.47 -14.36
CA MET A 64 1.61 -0.11 -13.81
C MET A 64 2.79 -0.05 -12.83
N GLN A 65 3.76 0.83 -13.10
CA GLN A 65 4.99 0.96 -12.31
C GLN A 65 4.72 1.47 -10.88
N GLU A 66 3.61 2.15 -10.68
CA GLU A 66 3.12 2.62 -9.39
C GLU A 66 3.04 1.48 -8.37
N PHE A 67 2.66 0.27 -8.79
CA PHE A 67 2.66 -0.89 -7.90
C PHE A 67 4.08 -1.33 -7.51
N ALA A 68 5.06 -1.25 -8.40
CA ALA A 68 6.46 -1.49 -8.01
C ALA A 68 6.95 -0.47 -6.97
N LEU A 69 6.55 0.79 -7.10
CA LEU A 69 6.89 1.85 -6.13
C LEU A 69 6.20 1.62 -4.77
N VAL A 70 4.95 1.14 -4.76
CA VAL A 70 4.27 0.75 -3.51
C VAL A 70 5.05 -0.35 -2.79
N ASP A 71 5.46 -1.41 -3.49
CA ASP A 71 6.24 -2.51 -2.91
C ASP A 71 7.59 -2.04 -2.35
N GLU A 72 8.29 -1.16 -3.06
CA GLU A 72 9.51 -0.52 -2.56
C GLU A 72 9.28 0.23 -1.25
N LYS A 73 8.18 1.00 -1.16
CA LYS A 73 7.84 1.74 0.06
C LYS A 73 7.45 0.84 1.21
N LEU A 74 6.76 -0.27 0.98
CA LEU A 74 6.45 -1.25 2.04
C LEU A 74 7.73 -1.82 2.66
N LYS A 75 8.73 -2.16 1.84
CA LYS A 75 10.05 -2.62 2.32
C LYS A 75 10.74 -1.54 3.16
N GLN A 76 10.69 -0.28 2.70
CA GLN A 76 11.25 0.85 3.45
C GLN A 76 10.54 1.09 4.79
N VAL A 77 9.21 0.97 4.84
CA VAL A 77 8.43 1.10 6.09
C VAL A 77 8.90 0.08 7.12
N LYS A 78 9.11 -1.19 6.73
CA LYS A 78 9.63 -2.23 7.63
C LYS A 78 10.99 -1.85 8.21
N ILE A 79 11.91 -1.37 7.37
CA ILE A 79 13.25 -0.91 7.81
C ILE A 79 13.12 0.24 8.82
N LYS A 80 12.18 1.16 8.62
CA LYS A 80 11.96 2.29 9.54
C LYS A 80 11.35 1.87 10.88
N ILE A 81 10.42 0.91 10.87
CA ILE A 81 9.87 0.33 12.10
C ILE A 81 10.96 -0.41 12.90
N GLU A 82 11.85 -1.16 12.24
CA GLU A 82 12.98 -1.82 12.91
C GLU A 82 13.95 -0.83 13.54
N ALA A 83 14.09 0.37 12.96
CA ALA A 83 14.91 1.44 13.49
C ALA A 83 14.18 2.31 14.54
N ASP A 84 12.96 1.95 14.93
CA ASP A 84 12.04 2.75 15.77
C ASP A 84 11.84 4.21 15.27
N ASP A 85 12.02 4.42 13.96
CA ASP A 85 11.82 5.70 13.26
C ASP A 85 10.37 5.78 12.77
N TYR A 86 9.42 5.85 13.71
CA TYR A 86 7.98 5.83 13.42
C TYR A 86 7.51 7.06 12.62
N THR A 87 8.15 8.21 12.82
CA THR A 87 7.88 9.42 12.03
C THR A 87 8.16 9.17 10.55
N GLU A 88 9.33 8.64 10.20
CA GLU A 88 9.64 8.33 8.81
C GLU A 88 8.89 7.10 8.30
N ALA A 89 8.55 6.14 9.16
CA ALA A 89 7.68 5.01 8.79
C ALA A 89 6.31 5.52 8.32
N HIS A 90 5.69 6.45 9.06
CA HIS A 90 4.43 7.08 8.67
C HIS A 90 4.56 7.87 7.37
N ALA A 91 5.60 8.70 7.22
CA ALA A 91 5.84 9.45 5.99
C ALA A 91 6.05 8.52 4.78
N THR A 92 6.81 7.44 4.95
CA THR A 92 7.07 6.43 3.90
C THR A 92 5.79 5.71 3.49
N LEU A 93 4.96 5.32 4.45
CA LEU A 93 3.67 4.68 4.18
C LEU A 93 2.70 5.64 3.48
N GLY A 94 2.70 6.92 3.85
CA GLY A 94 1.95 7.97 3.15
C GLY A 94 2.36 8.10 1.67
N ARG A 95 3.66 8.00 1.37
CA ARG A 95 4.14 7.96 -0.03
C ARG A 95 3.64 6.74 -0.79
N ALA A 96 3.55 5.57 -0.13
CA ALA A 96 2.94 4.38 -0.74
C ALA A 96 1.46 4.62 -1.10
N VAL A 97 0.68 5.26 -0.21
CA VAL A 97 -0.72 5.62 -0.48
C VAL A 97 -0.82 6.55 -1.69
N SER A 98 0.08 7.53 -1.81
CA SER A 98 0.12 8.42 -2.97
C SER A 98 0.36 7.67 -4.28
N HIS A 99 1.31 6.72 -4.31
CA HIS A 99 1.55 5.89 -5.51
C HIS A 99 0.32 5.07 -5.90
N ALA A 100 -0.35 4.43 -4.93
CA ALA A 100 -1.60 3.69 -5.18
C ALA A 100 -2.72 4.62 -5.69
N THR A 101 -2.77 5.86 -5.20
CA THR A 101 -3.74 6.87 -5.63
C THR A 101 -3.48 7.34 -7.07
N THR A 102 -2.22 7.53 -7.46
CA THR A 102 -1.84 7.84 -8.84
C THR A 102 -2.27 6.72 -9.80
N ALA A 103 -2.06 5.46 -9.42
CA ALA A 103 -2.52 4.32 -10.22
C ALA A 103 -4.05 4.33 -10.40
N CYS A 104 -4.79 4.67 -9.35
CA CYS A 104 -6.23 4.79 -9.40
C CYS A 104 -6.70 5.93 -10.32
N ALA A 105 -6.07 7.11 -10.21
CA ALA A 105 -6.49 8.30 -10.97
C ALA A 105 -6.42 8.08 -12.49
N GLY A 106 -5.37 7.39 -12.97
CA GLY A 106 -5.24 7.05 -14.39
C GLY A 106 -6.36 6.13 -14.89
N ALA A 107 -6.70 5.09 -14.13
CA ALA A 107 -7.80 4.17 -14.47
C ALA A 107 -9.18 4.84 -14.37
N MET A 108 -9.36 5.70 -13.35
CA MET A 108 -10.59 6.44 -13.12
C MET A 108 -10.89 7.43 -14.24
N SER A 109 -9.90 8.20 -14.69
CA SER A 109 -10.09 9.13 -15.81
C SER A 109 -10.54 8.41 -17.08
N ALA A 110 -9.92 7.27 -17.41
CA ALA A 110 -10.30 6.49 -18.59
C ALA A 110 -11.74 5.94 -18.50
N LEU A 111 -12.15 5.48 -17.32
CA LEU A 111 -13.52 4.98 -17.12
C LEU A 111 -14.57 6.10 -17.13
N MET A 112 -14.23 7.30 -16.64
CA MET A 112 -15.09 8.48 -16.72
C MET A 112 -15.29 8.92 -18.18
N ASP A 113 -14.22 8.93 -18.98
CA ASP A 113 -14.28 9.28 -20.41
C ASP A 113 -15.18 8.31 -21.20
N ASP A 114 -15.21 7.04 -20.78
CA ASP A 114 -16.08 5.99 -21.33
C ASP A 114 -17.52 6.00 -20.75
N GLY A 115 -17.83 6.85 -19.76
CA GLY A 115 -19.15 6.96 -19.12
C GLY A 115 -19.51 5.82 -18.18
N LEU A 116 -18.51 5.17 -17.59
CA LEU A 116 -18.65 3.95 -16.78
C LEU A 116 -18.30 4.14 -15.30
N MET A 117 -18.13 5.39 -14.88
CA MET A 117 -18.00 5.82 -13.48
C MET A 117 -19.06 6.84 -13.10
#